data_AF-K1SC16-F1
#
_entry.id   AF-K1SC16-F1
#
_cell.length_a   1.000
_cell.length_b   1.000
_cell.length_c   1.000
_cell.angle_alpha   90.00
_cell.angle_beta   90.00
_cell.angle_gamma   90.00
#
_symmetry.space_group_name_H-M   'P 1'
#
loop_
_entity.id
_entity.type
_entity.pdbx_description
1 polymer ?
#
loop_
_entity_poly.entity_id
_entity_poly.type
_entity_poly.pdbx_seq_one_letter_code
_entity_poly.pdbx_strand_id
1 'polypeptide(L)'
;MNYNMNETMAFTGHRLIAPSKAGQIRQNVRKQIKDLYIKGIRFYLCGMALGFDMLAAEEVLALKETLPSLKLIAVVPFTNQSNRWNHRDQERYRKILESADET
;
A
#
# COMPACT_ATOMS: atom_id res chain seq x y z
N MET A 1 12.37 -10.70 -7.78
CA MET A 1 12.97 -9.39 -8.11
C MET A 1 14.21 -9.15 -7.27
N ASN A 2 15.22 -8.46 -7.80
CA ASN A 2 16.31 -7.88 -7.01
C ASN A 2 15.98 -6.40 -6.80
N TYR A 3 15.35 -6.06 -5.68
CA TYR A 3 15.12 -4.67 -5.30
C TYR A 3 16.35 -4.10 -4.59
N ASN A 4 16.72 -2.87 -4.94
CA ASN A 4 17.74 -2.14 -4.20
C ASN A 4 17.19 -1.79 -2.80
N MET A 5 17.82 -2.34 -1.76
CA MET A 5 17.41 -2.13 -0.37
C MET A 5 17.41 -0.66 0.03
N ASN A 6 18.26 0.18 -0.59
CA ASN A 6 18.35 1.60 -0.29
C ASN A 6 17.20 2.42 -0.90
N GLU A 7 16.39 1.83 -1.77
CA GLU A 7 15.28 2.50 -2.46
C GLU A 7 13.92 1.86 -2.13
N THR A 8 13.90 0.86 -1.25
CA THR A 8 12.75 0.00 -1.01
C THR A 8 12.34 0.00 0.45
N MET A 9 11.04 0.00 0.71
CA MET A 9 10.48 -0.19 2.05
C MET A 9 9.27 -1.13 2.00
N ALA A 10 8.87 -1.68 3.15
CA ALA A 10 7.69 -2.55 3.26
C ALA A 10 6.69 -2.02 4.29
N PHE A 11 5.40 -2.00 3.93
CA PHE A 11 4.33 -1.70 4.86
C PHE A 11 3.88 -2.95 5.60
N THR A 12 3.51 -2.77 6.86
CA THR A 12 2.76 -3.74 7.63
C THR A 12 1.99 -3.04 8.74
N GLY A 13 0.82 -3.56 9.12
CA GLY A 13 0.08 -3.02 10.24
C GLY A 13 -1.20 -3.78 10.59
N HIS A 14 -2.03 -3.17 11.43
CA HIS A 14 -3.24 -3.79 11.96
C HIS A 14 -4.30 -4.04 10.88
N ARG A 15 -4.96 -5.21 10.97
CA ARG A 15 -6.03 -5.61 10.05
C ARG A 15 -7.38 -4.94 10.32
N LEU A 16 -7.54 -4.39 11.51
CA LEU A 16 -8.72 -3.65 11.93
C LEU A 16 -8.31 -2.23 12.26
N ILE A 17 -8.90 -1.26 11.57
CA ILE A 17 -8.69 0.16 11.81
C ILE A 17 -10.03 0.76 12.22
N ALA A 18 -10.06 1.37 13.41
CA ALA A 18 -11.23 2.13 13.84
C ALA A 18 -11.51 3.26 12.83
N PRO A 19 -12.76 3.43 12.36
CA PRO A 19 -13.08 4.47 11.38
C PRO A 19 -12.62 5.88 11.80
N SER A 20 -12.73 6.20 13.09
CA SER A 20 -12.27 7.47 13.66
C SER A 20 -10.77 7.72 13.55
N LYS A 21 -9.95 6.66 13.45
CA LYS A 21 -8.49 6.74 13.30
C LYS A 21 -8.02 6.73 11.86
N ALA A 22 -8.85 6.29 10.91
CA ALA A 22 -8.45 6.07 9.53
C ALA A 22 -7.92 7.35 8.85
N GLY A 23 -8.56 8.49 9.09
CA GLY A 23 -8.11 9.79 8.55
C GLY A 23 -6.72 10.17 9.04
N GLN A 24 -6.46 10.09 10.35
CA GLN A 24 -5.15 10.39 10.94
C GLN A 24 -4.07 9.43 10.43
N ILE A 25 -4.38 8.15 10.32
CA ILE A 25 -3.44 7.15 9.81
C ILE A 25 -3.07 7.47 8.36
N ARG A 26 -4.04 7.80 7.49
CA ARG A 26 -3.77 8.21 6.11
C ARG A 26 -2.84 9.42 6.05
N GLN A 27 -3.11 10.45 6.85
CA GLN A 27 -2.25 11.65 6.90
C GLN A 27 -0.81 11.30 7.31
N ASN A 28 -0.65 10.45 8.33
CA ASN A 28 0.67 10.01 8.78
C ASN A 28 1.40 9.20 7.71
N VAL A 29 0.71 8.28 7.04
CA VAL A 29 1.27 7.48 5.94
C VAL A 29 1.71 8.38 4.78
N ARG A 30 0.86 9.31 4.33
CA ARG A 30 1.22 10.28 3.27
C ARG A 30 2.46 11.07 3.60
N LYS A 31 2.55 11.57 4.85
CA LYS A 31 3.71 12.33 5.32
C LYS A 31 4.97 11.48 5.22
N GLN A 32 4.92 10.24 5.72
CA GLN A 32 6.08 9.35 5.69
C GLN A 32 6.49 8.96 4.27
N ILE A 33 5.53 8.70 3.37
CA ILE A 33 5.84 8.43 1.94
C ILE A 33 6.58 9.62 1.33
N LYS A 34 6.14 10.86 1.59
CA LYS A 34 6.81 12.06 1.09
C LYS A 34 8.22 12.24 1.68
N ASP A 35 8.37 12.04 2.99
CA ASP A 35 9.67 12.15 3.66
C ASP A 35 10.67 11.09 3.15
N LEU A 36 10.21 9.86 2.92
CA LEU A 36 11.01 8.78 2.35
C LEU A 36 11.30 8.99 0.86
N TYR A 37 10.38 9.60 0.11
CA TYR A 37 10.61 9.96 -1.27
C TYR A 37 11.76 10.96 -1.42
N ILE A 38 11.86 11.96 -0.55
CA ILE A 38 13.00 12.89 -0.53
C ILE A 38 14.33 12.14 -0.30
N LYS A 39 14.29 11.06 0.49
CA LYS A 39 15.45 10.19 0.79
C LYS A 39 15.77 9.15 -0.29
N GLY A 40 15.07 9.15 -1.42
CA GLY A 40 15.34 8.22 -2.53
C GLY A 40 14.52 6.92 -2.50
N ILE A 41 13.59 6.73 -1.56
CA ILE A 41 12.72 5.55 -1.55
C ILE A 41 11.67 5.65 -2.65
N ARG A 42 11.57 4.62 -3.49
CA ARG A 42 10.69 4.56 -4.67
C ARG A 42 9.79 3.34 -4.66
N PHE A 43 10.25 2.20 -4.14
CA PHE A 43 9.52 0.94 -4.16
C PHE A 43 8.88 0.67 -2.80
N TYR A 44 7.56 0.46 -2.80
CA TYR A 44 6.76 0.23 -1.60
C TYR A 44 6.11 -1.15 -1.68
N LEU A 45 6.66 -2.09 -0.91
CA LEU A 45 6.16 -3.44 -0.80
C LEU A 45 4.95 -3.47 0.13
N CYS A 46 3.87 -4.14 -0.27
CA CYS A 46 2.64 -4.25 0.51
C CYS A 46 2.13 -5.69 0.50
N GLY A 47 1.89 -6.29 1.68
CA GLY A 47 1.37 -7.66 1.81
C GLY A 47 -0.14 -7.79 1.49
N MET A 48 -0.77 -6.67 1.12
CA MET A 48 -2.16 -6.56 0.68
C MET A 48 -3.20 -7.11 1.68
N ALA A 49 -2.87 -7.16 2.97
CA ALA A 49 -3.83 -7.53 4.01
C ALA A 49 -4.93 -6.47 4.18
N LEU A 50 -6.07 -6.88 4.77
CA LEU A 50 -7.09 -5.95 5.26
C LEU A 50 -6.48 -4.90 6.19
N GLY A 51 -7.16 -3.76 6.31
CA GLY A 51 -6.78 -2.69 7.24
C GLY A 51 -5.62 -1.84 6.70
N PHE A 52 -4.52 -1.82 7.44
CA PHE A 52 -3.41 -0.89 7.22
C PHE A 52 -2.72 -1.07 5.87
N ASP A 53 -2.42 -2.30 5.46
CA ASP A 53 -1.72 -2.59 4.20
C ASP A 53 -2.49 -2.00 3.00
N MET A 54 -3.78 -2.33 2.84
CA MET A 54 -4.61 -1.73 1.78
C MET A 54 -4.75 -0.20 1.93
N LEU A 55 -4.80 0.34 3.16
CA LEU A 55 -4.84 1.79 3.36
C LEU A 55 -3.54 2.44 2.88
N ALA A 56 -2.38 1.88 3.20
CA ALA A 56 -1.09 2.41 2.79
C ALA A 56 -0.89 2.29 1.27
N ALA A 57 -1.32 1.18 0.67
CA ALA A 57 -1.28 0.99 -0.77
C ALA A 57 -2.08 2.06 -1.53
N GLU A 58 -3.29 2.39 -1.06
CA GLU A 58 -4.09 3.48 -1.63
C GLU A 58 -3.37 4.84 -1.54
N GLU A 59 -2.66 5.10 -0.45
CA GLU A 59 -1.90 6.34 -0.30
C GLU A 59 -0.68 6.43 -1.21
N VAL A 60 -0.01 5.29 -1.50
CA VAL A 60 1.02 5.24 -2.55
C VAL A 60 0.41 5.57 -3.90
N LEU A 61 -0.69 4.90 -4.27
CA LEU A 61 -1.37 5.11 -5.56
C LEU A 61 -1.82 6.57 -5.74
N ALA A 62 -2.43 7.17 -4.72
CA ALA A 62 -2.84 8.57 -4.77
C ALA A 62 -1.65 9.54 -4.94
N LEU A 63 -0.51 9.24 -4.32
CA LEU A 63 0.67 10.10 -4.44
C LEU A 63 1.40 9.98 -5.78
N LYS A 64 1.24 8.87 -6.53
CA LYS A 64 1.87 8.68 -7.84
C LYS A 64 1.53 9.79 -8.84
N GLU A 65 0.34 10.39 -8.75
CA GLU A 65 -0.05 11.53 -9.59
C GLU A 65 0.91 12.72 -9.46
N THR A 66 1.48 12.92 -8.27
CA THR A 66 2.41 14.03 -7.97
C THR A 66 3.86 13.60 -7.81
N LEU A 67 4.10 12.30 -7.57
CA LEU A 67 5.40 11.68 -7.34
C LEU A 67 5.56 10.49 -8.29
N PRO A 68 5.78 10.71 -9.60
CA PRO A 68 5.60 9.70 -10.65
C PRO A 68 6.59 8.53 -10.59
N SER A 69 7.68 8.65 -9.83
CA SER A 69 8.64 7.57 -9.63
C SER A 69 8.28 6.63 -8.46
N LEU A 70 7.19 6.88 -7.73
CA LEU A 70 6.66 5.93 -6.76
C LEU A 70 6.16 4.66 -7.45
N LYS A 71 6.46 3.51 -6.84
CA LYS A 71 6.06 2.18 -7.29
C LYS A 71 5.41 1.41 -6.15
N LEU A 72 4.19 0.92 -6.39
CA LEU A 72 3.51 0.01 -5.49
C LEU A 72 3.74 -1.43 -5.97
N ILE A 73 4.33 -2.23 -5.09
CA ILE A 73 4.55 -3.66 -5.33
C ILE A 73 3.64 -4.44 -4.40
N ALA A 74 2.61 -5.07 -4.96
CA ALA A 74 1.76 -5.97 -4.21
C ALA A 74 2.51 -7.30 -4.02
N VAL A 75 2.69 -7.72 -2.78
CA VAL A 75 3.34 -8.98 -2.42
C VAL A 75 2.24 -9.89 -1.88
N VAL A 76 1.45 -10.45 -2.80
CA VAL A 76 0.28 -11.26 -2.44
C VAL A 76 0.76 -12.65 -1.96
N PRO A 77 0.55 -13.03 -0.69
CA PRO A 77 1.05 -14.30 -0.15
C PRO A 77 0.44 -15.55 -0.80
N PHE A 78 -0.80 -15.48 -1.32
CA PHE A 78 -1.45 -16.57 -2.05
C PHE A 78 -2.69 -16.08 -2.83
N THR A 79 -3.04 -16.79 -3.92
CA THR A 79 -4.09 -16.41 -4.90
C THR A 79 -5.47 -16.10 -4.29
N ASN A 80 -5.84 -16.76 -3.19
CA ASN A 80 -7.19 -16.74 -2.62
C ASN A 80 -7.30 -15.93 -1.32
N GLN A 81 -6.35 -15.03 -1.05
CA GLN A 81 -6.26 -14.30 0.22
C GLN A 81 -7.52 -13.52 0.57
N SER A 82 -8.22 -12.99 -0.44
CA SER A 82 -9.41 -12.16 -0.25
C SER A 82 -10.74 -12.93 -0.24
N ASN A 83 -10.75 -14.24 -0.53
CA ASN A 83 -11.98 -15.03 -0.77
C ASN A 83 -12.97 -15.04 0.40
N ARG A 84 -12.50 -14.83 1.64
CA ARG A 84 -13.35 -14.82 2.85
C ARG A 84 -13.74 -13.40 3.30
N TRP A 85 -13.30 -12.36 2.60
CA TRP A 85 -13.64 -10.98 2.94
C TRP A 85 -15.02 -10.63 2.40
N ASN A 86 -15.63 -9.56 2.90
CA ASN A 86 -16.88 -9.06 2.34
C ASN A 86 -16.65 -8.50 0.92
N HIS A 87 -17.73 -8.36 0.15
CA HIS A 87 -17.68 -7.90 -1.25
C HIS A 87 -17.00 -6.52 -1.41
N ARG A 88 -17.21 -5.60 -0.46
CA ARG A 88 -16.61 -4.26 -0.50
C ARG A 88 -15.09 -4.33 -0.40
N ASP A 89 -14.58 -5.16 0.51
CA ASP A 89 -13.14 -5.32 0.71
C ASP A 89 -12.48 -6.11 -0.43
N GLN A 90 -13.17 -7.09 -1.00
CA GLN A 90 -12.70 -7.78 -2.22
C GLN A 90 -12.57 -6.82 -3.40
N GLU A 91 -13.58 -5.97 -3.61
CA GLU A 91 -13.58 -4.96 -4.67
C GLU A 91 -12.48 -3.90 -4.46
N ARG A 92 -12.30 -3.45 -3.22
CA ARG A 92 -11.20 -2.54 -2.85
C ARG A 92 -9.84 -3.15 -3.16
N TYR A 93 -9.62 -4.40 -2.76
CA TYR A 93 -8.40 -5.16 -3.03
C TYR A 93 -8.13 -5.29 -4.54
N ARG A 94 -9.13 -5.67 -5.33
CA ARG A 94 -9.03 -5.81 -6.79
C ARG A 94 -8.58 -4.51 -7.46
N LYS A 95 -9.18 -3.37 -7.08
CA LYS A 95 -8.79 -2.05 -7.62
C LYS A 95 -7.34 -1.69 -7.33
N ILE A 96 -6.86 -2.02 -6.12
CA ILE A 96 -5.45 -1.77 -5.76
C ILE A 96 -4.53 -2.64 -6.61
N LEU A 97 -4.83 -3.94 -6.77
CA LEU A 97 -4.03 -4.84 -7.60
C LEU A 97 -3.96 -4.39 -9.07
N GLU A 98 -5.08 -3.96 -9.64
CA GLU A 98 -5.14 -3.45 -11.03
C GLU A 98 -4.32 -2.18 -11.24
N SER A 99 -4.06 -1.43 -10.16
CA SER A 99 -3.30 -0.18 -10.20
C SER A 99 -1.85 -0.34 -9.72
N ALA A 100 -1.49 -1.50 -9.16
CA ALA A 100 -0.14 -1.81 -8.70
C ALA A 100 0.81 -1.89 -9.90
N ASP A 101 2.08 -1.55 -9.67
CA ASP A 101 3.09 -1.65 -10.72
C ASP A 101 3.52 -3.11 -10.93
N GLU A 102 3.52 -3.92 -9.87
CA GLU A 102 3.84 -5.36 -9.88
C GLU A 102 3.00 -6.10 -8.80
N THR A 103 2.70 -7.39 -9.02
CA THR A 103 1.90 -8.26 -8.12
C THR A 103 2.51 -9.64 -7.92
#